data_AF-A0A658NLH2-F1
#
_entry.id   AF-A0A658NLH2-F1
#
_cell.length_a   1.000
_cell.length_b   1.000
_cell.length_c   1.000
_cell.angle_alpha   90.00
_cell.angle_beta   90.00
_cell.angle_gamma   90.00
#
_symmetry.space_group_name_H-M   'P 1'
#
loop_
_entity.id
_entity.type
_entity.pdbx_description
1 polymer ?
#
loop_
_entity_poly.entity_id
_entity_poly.type
_entity_poly.pdbx_seq_one_letter_code
_entity_poly.pdbx_strand_id
1 'polypeptide(L)'
;VLGALSLAPFVLIMMTSFVKISVSLSILRNALGTQQVPPNQVITGLAFVLTLFVMAPVAERMYKSAGPVANSRDIFSEASVKSLF
;
A
#
# COMPACT_ATOMS: atom_id res chain seq x y z
N VAL A 1 -12.30 17.88 -0.63
CA VAL A 1 -11.02 17.76 0.13
C VAL A 1 -10.99 16.51 1.01
N LEU A 2 -11.95 16.31 1.93
CA LEU A 2 -12.01 15.11 2.79
C LEU A 2 -12.02 13.78 2.00
N GLY A 3 -12.76 13.72 0.88
CA GLY A 3 -12.81 12.53 0.01
C GLY A 3 -11.47 12.19 -0.67
N ALA A 4 -10.63 13.18 -0.97
CA ALA A 4 -9.32 12.94 -1.56
C ALA A 4 -8.33 12.37 -0.53
N LEU A 5 -8.38 12.87 0.71
CA LEU A 5 -7.58 12.33 1.81
C LEU A 5 -8.03 10.92 2.22
N SER A 6 -9.32 10.59 2.15
CA SER A 6 -9.82 9.25 2.46
C SER A 6 -9.43 8.19 1.43
N LEU A 7 -9.16 8.59 0.18
CA LEU A 7 -8.72 7.69 -0.89
C LEU A 7 -7.21 7.45 -0.87
N ALA A 8 -6.42 8.35 -0.27
CA ALA A 8 -4.97 8.21 -0.16
C ALA A 8 -4.51 6.86 0.43
N PRO A 9 -5.03 6.37 1.59
CA PRO A 9 -4.60 5.08 2.12
C PRO A 9 -5.01 3.90 1.23
N PHE A 10 -6.15 4.00 0.53
CA PHE A 10 -6.61 2.97 -0.38
C PHE A 10 -5.66 2.82 -1.59
N VAL A 11 -5.27 3.93 -2.20
CA VAL A 11 -4.33 3.95 -3.33
C VAL A 11 -2.95 3.43 -2.91
N LEU A 12 -2.47 3.81 -1.73
CA LEU A 12 -1.20 3.29 -1.20
C LEU A 12 -1.22 1.76 -1.08
N ILE A 13 -2.29 1.19 -0.54
CA ILE A 13 -2.41 -0.27 -0.41
C ILE A 13 -2.44 -0.94 -1.80
N MET A 14 -3.13 -0.36 -2.78
CA MET A 14 -3.16 -0.88 -4.15
C MET A 14 -1.80 -0.83 -4.86
N MET A 15 -0.97 0.16 -4.54
CA MET A 15 0.36 0.33 -5.13
C MET A 15 1.41 -0.64 -4.54
N THR A 16 1.07 -1.37 -3.48
CA THR A 16 1.98 -2.32 -2.81
C THR A 16 1.70 -3.78 -3.19
N SER A 17 2.48 -4.71 -2.64
CA SER A 17 2.27 -6.16 -2.80
C SER A 17 1.06 -6.70 -2.04
N PHE A 18 0.38 -5.88 -1.24
CA PHE A 18 -0.75 -6.29 -0.40
C PHE A 18 -1.86 -6.99 -1.18
N VAL A 19 -2.30 -6.41 -2.31
CA VAL A 19 -3.39 -6.98 -3.13
C VAL A 19 -3.02 -8.37 -3.64
N LYS A 20 -1.80 -8.55 -4.15
CA LYS A 20 -1.32 -9.85 -4.66
C LYS A 20 -1.27 -10.91 -3.56
N ILE A 21 -0.75 -10.56 -2.38
CA ILE A 21 -0.64 -11.48 -1.25
C ILE A 21 -2.05 -11.85 -0.74
N SER A 22 -2.93 -10.88 -0.52
CA SER A 22 -4.29 -11.11 -0.05
C SER A 22 -5.09 -12.00 -1.00
N VAL A 23 -4.99 -11.76 -2.32
CA VAL A 23 -5.68 -12.58 -3.32
C VAL A 23 -5.12 -14.00 -3.36
N SER A 24 -3.79 -14.16 -3.30
CA SER A 24 -3.16 -15.49 -3.27
C SER A 24 -3.61 -16.31 -2.06
N LEU A 25 -3.65 -15.71 -0.86
CA LEU A 25 -4.16 -16.37 0.35
C LEU A 25 -5.66 -16.67 0.24
N SER A 26 -6.44 -15.80 -0.41
CA SER A 26 -7.87 -16.03 -0.60
C SER A 26 -8.16 -17.15 -1.60
N ILE A 27 -7.33 -17.30 -2.64
CA ILE A 27 -7.38 -18.45 -3.56
C ILE A 27 -7.01 -19.72 -2.80
N LEU A 28 -5.96 -19.68 -1.97
CA LEU A 28 -5.56 -20.80 -1.13
C LEU A 28 -6.68 -21.23 -0.18
N ARG A 29 -7.40 -20.29 0.42
CA ARG A 29 -8.59 -20.61 1.23
C ARG A 29 -9.62 -21.40 0.44
N ASN A 30 -9.96 -20.96 -0.77
CA ASN A 30 -10.93 -21.66 -1.60
C ASN A 30 -10.43 -23.06 -2.02
N ALA A 31 -9.12 -23.20 -2.23
CA ALA A 31 -8.48 -24.46 -2.57
C ALA A 31 -8.46 -25.48 -1.41
N LEU A 32 -8.47 -25.02 -0.16
CA LEU A 32 -8.49 -25.90 1.02
C LEU A 32 -9.83 -26.66 1.20
N GLY A 33 -10.89 -26.27 0.49
CA GLY A 33 -12.18 -26.98 0.50
C GLY A 33 -12.94 -26.95 1.84
N THR A 34 -12.35 -26.37 2.88
CA THR A 34 -12.97 -26.20 4.20
C THR A 34 -13.75 -24.89 4.24
N GLN A 35 -15.00 -24.95 4.70
CA GLN A 35 -15.80 -23.74 4.89
C GLN A 35 -15.31 -23.02 6.15
N GLN A 36 -15.10 -21.71 6.04
CA GLN A 36 -14.74 -20.77 7.13
C GLN A 36 -13.35 -20.84 7.77
N VAL A 37 -12.50 -21.83 7.46
CA VAL A 37 -11.10 -21.81 7.89
C VAL A 37 -10.21 -21.38 6.71
N PRO A 38 -9.41 -20.30 6.79
CA PRO A 38 -9.28 -19.27 7.83
C PRO A 38 -10.24 -18.07 7.65
N PRO A 39 -10.58 -17.33 8.73
CA PRO A 39 -11.40 -16.11 8.67
C PRO A 39 -10.78 -15.01 7.80
N ASN A 40 -11.62 -14.17 7.17
CA ASN A 40 -11.16 -13.03 6.37
C ASN A 40 -10.19 -12.12 7.13
N GLN A 41 -10.47 -11.86 8.41
CA GLN A 41 -9.61 -11.03 9.27
C GLN A 41 -8.20 -11.59 9.42
N VAL A 42 -8.07 -12.93 9.52
CA VAL A 42 -6.77 -13.61 9.64
C VAL A 42 -6.00 -13.53 8.33
N ILE A 43 -6.67 -13.73 7.19
CA ILE A 43 -6.06 -13.60 5.86
C ILE A 43 -5.57 -12.17 5.64
N THR A 44 -6.38 -11.17 5.98
CA THR A 44 -6.01 -9.76 5.87
C THR A 44 -4.84 -9.41 6.79
N GLY A 45 -4.83 -9.90 8.03
CA GLY A 45 -3.73 -9.69 8.98
C GLY A 45 -2.42 -10.32 8.51
N LEU A 46 -2.46 -11.58 8.06
CA LEU A 46 -1.31 -12.27 7.47
C LEU A 46 -0.79 -11.55 6.22
N ALA A 47 -1.69 -11.12 5.34
CA ALA A 47 -1.32 -10.37 4.15
C ALA A 47 -0.60 -9.06 4.49
N PHE A 48 -1.04 -8.35 5.53
CA PHE A 48 -0.41 -7.10 5.96
C PHE A 48 1.00 -7.30 6.49
N VAL A 49 1.21 -8.29 7.38
CA VAL A 49 2.54 -8.61 7.92
C VAL A 49 3.50 -9.06 6.83
N LEU A 50 3.05 -9.94 5.92
CA LEU A 50 3.85 -10.39 4.78
C LEU A 50 4.17 -9.25 3.81
N THR A 51 3.24 -8.30 3.62
CA THR A 51 3.49 -7.11 2.80
C THR A 51 4.64 -6.29 3.37
N LEU A 52 4.62 -6.01 4.67
CA LEU A 52 5.69 -5.25 5.33
C LEU A 52 7.05 -5.95 5.19
N PHE A 53 7.08 -7.27 5.37
CA PHE A 53 8.29 -8.07 5.22
C PHE A 53 8.85 -8.02 3.79
N VAL A 54 8.00 -8.19 2.77
CA VAL A 54 8.42 -8.18 1.36
C VAL A 54 8.78 -6.78 0.87
N MET A 55 8.16 -5.73 1.44
CA MET A 55 8.36 -4.34 1.01
C MET A 55 9.59 -3.65 1.61
N ALA A 56 10.28 -4.25 2.58
CA ALA A 56 11.48 -3.67 3.20
C ALA A 56 12.49 -3.05 2.20
N PRO A 57 12.95 -3.73 1.13
CA PRO A 57 13.91 -3.14 0.17
C PRO A 57 13.30 -2.05 -0.72
N VAL A 58 11.99 -2.10 -0.99
CA VAL A 58 11.30 -1.07 -1.77
C VAL A 58 11.19 0.21 -0.96
N ALA A 59 10.88 0.10 0.34
CA ALA A 59 10.87 1.23 1.26
C ALA A 59 12.27 1.86 1.38
N GLU A 60 13.33 1.06 1.47
CA GLU A 60 14.71 1.58 1.51
C GLU A 60 15.11 2.28 0.20
N ARG A 61 14.77 1.70 -0.95
CA ARG A 61 15.00 2.34 -2.27
C ARG A 61 14.22 3.63 -2.39
N MET A 62 12.95 3.65 -1.98
CA MET A 62 12.11 4.84 -2.00
C MET A 62 12.69 5.94 -1.10
N TYR A 63 13.16 5.59 0.10
CA TYR A 63 13.83 6.52 1.01
C TYR A 63 15.13 7.09 0.43
N LYS A 64 15.96 6.24 -0.22
CA LYS A 64 17.20 6.69 -0.88
C LYS A 64 16.94 7.53 -2.12
N SER A 65 15.96 7.15 -2.95
CA SER A 65 15.59 7.85 -4.19
C SER A 65 14.84 9.15 -3.94
N ALA A 66 14.11 9.26 -2.83
CA ALA A 66 13.53 10.53 -2.40
C ALA A 66 14.63 11.55 -2.06
N GLY A 67 15.87 11.15 -1.77
CA GLY A 67 16.94 12.07 -1.39
C GLY A 67 16.54 12.95 -0.19
N PRO A 68 17.25 14.04 0.11
CA PRO A 68 16.80 15.01 1.10
C PRO A 68 15.62 15.84 0.55
N VAL A 69 14.49 15.21 0.24
CA VAL A 69 13.16 15.86 0.03
C VAL A 69 12.56 16.30 1.37
N ALA A 70 13.42 16.84 2.23
CA ALA A 70 13.06 17.64 3.39
C ALA A 70 13.47 19.10 3.19
N ASN A 71 14.18 19.44 2.11
CA ASN A 71 14.60 20.81 1.85
C ASN A 71 13.94 21.35 0.56
N SER A 72 12.88 22.13 0.76
CA SER A 72 12.25 23.01 -0.24
C SER A 72 11.48 22.35 -1.38
N ARG A 73 10.24 21.91 -1.09
CA ARG A 73 9.06 22.11 -1.94
C ARG A 73 7.86 21.58 -1.19
N ASP A 74 7.12 22.50 -0.57
CA ASP A 74 5.76 22.21 -0.12
C ASP A 74 5.00 21.63 -1.31
N ILE A 75 4.64 20.36 -1.19
CA ILE A 75 3.90 19.57 -2.19
C ILE A 75 2.52 20.23 -2.48
N PHE A 76 2.14 21.20 -1.65
CA PHE A 76 0.93 22.00 -1.68
C PHE A 76 1.15 23.50 -1.97
N SER A 77 2.37 23.95 -2.31
CA SER A 77 2.60 25.37 -2.68
C SER A 77 2.14 25.67 -4.12
N GLU A 78 1.56 26.86 -4.31
CA GLU A 78 0.92 27.34 -5.55
C GLU A 78 1.77 27.14 -6.82
N ALA A 79 3.10 27.08 -6.69
CA ALA A 79 4.01 26.87 -7.81
C ALA A 79 3.88 25.49 -8.48
N SER A 80 3.50 24.45 -7.74
CA SER A 80 3.36 23.08 -8.29
C SER A 80 1.99 22.85 -8.96
N VAL A 81 0.96 23.60 -8.56
CA VAL A 81 -0.39 23.52 -9.15
C VAL A 81 -0.41 24.17 -10.54
N LYS A 82 0.37 25.24 -10.73
CA LYS A 82 0.47 25.99 -12.01
C LYS A 82 1.33 25.30 -13.08
N SER A 83 2.14 24.31 -12.73
CA SER A 83 2.94 23.54 -13.71
C SER A 83 2.22 22.29 -14.24
N LEU A 84 1.08 21.92 -13.63
CA LEU A 84 0.25 20.78 -14.04
C LEU A 84 -0.97 21.19 -14.87
N PHE A 85 -1.24 22.49 -15.00
CA PHE A 85 -2.27 23.06 -15.87
C PHE A 85 -1.65 24.09 -16.81
#